data_AF-A0A1E3KYW4-F1
#
_entry.id   AF-A0A1E3KYW4-F1
#
_cell.length_a   1.000
_cell.length_b   1.000
_cell.length_c   1.000
_cell.angle_alpha   90.00
_cell.angle_beta   90.00
_cell.angle_gamma   90.00
#
_symmetry.space_group_name_H-M   'P 1'
#
loop_
_entity.id
_entity.type
_entity.pdbx_description
1 polymer ?
#
loop_
_entity_poly.entity_id
_entity_poly.type
_entity_poly.pdbx_seq_one_letter_code
_entity_poly.pdbx_strand_id
1 'polypeptide(L)'
;MSRQVAKWVLTIAALGVLYVGVEVLLMYNHTPTVYSTIKRLQDHAPVIEAYGEQWTYKDIVDLKETKPTKFTQGEGAYKDQMYFYPGRPNSPANIFVKKQGTEYYRYMRTTIMFFHGVG
;
A
#
# COMPACT_ATOMS: atom_id res chain seq x y z
N MET A 1 39.75 43.20 -14.24
CA MET A 1 38.66 43.10 -13.23
C MET A 1 37.46 42.27 -13.70
N SER A 2 36.88 42.49 -14.89
CA SER A 2 35.66 41.79 -15.35
C SER A 2 35.73 40.25 -15.38
N ARG A 3 36.87 39.66 -15.77
CA ARG A 3 37.06 38.19 -15.80
C ARG A 3 37.05 37.53 -14.42
N GLN A 4 37.51 38.21 -13.37
CA GLN A 4 37.47 37.69 -12.00
C GLN A 4 36.04 37.72 -11.45
N VAL A 5 35.30 38.80 -11.72
CA VAL A 5 33.89 38.91 -11.34
C VAL A 5 33.06 37.83 -12.02
N ALA A 6 33.27 37.59 -13.32
CA ALA A 6 32.57 36.54 -14.06
C ALA A 6 32.82 35.13 -13.49
N LYS A 7 34.05 34.83 -13.04
CA LYS A 7 34.37 33.56 -12.38
C LYS A 7 33.59 33.39 -11.08
N TRP A 8 33.55 34.42 -10.24
CA TRP A 8 32.81 34.38 -8.97
C TRP A 8 31.31 34.22 -9.16
N VAL A 9 30.73 34.93 -10.14
CA VAL A 9 29.30 34.78 -10.48
C VAL A 9 28.97 33.36 -10.93
N LEU A 10 29.83 32.74 -11.76
CA LEU A 10 29.68 31.36 -12.20
C LEU A 10 29.77 30.36 -11.04
N THR A 11 30.69 30.57 -10.11
CA THR A 11 30.83 29.70 -8.93
C THR A 11 29.60 29.78 -8.03
N ILE A 12 29.06 30.98 -7.80
CA ILE A 12 27.86 31.17 -6.99
C ILE A 12 26.64 30.54 -7.67
N ALA A 13 26.49 30.70 -8.99
CA ALA A 13 25.41 30.07 -9.75
C ALA A 13 25.49 28.53 -9.69
N ALA A 14 26.69 27.97 -9.83
CA ALA A 14 26.90 26.52 -9.74
C ALA A 14 26.54 25.96 -8.35
N LEU A 15 26.91 26.68 -7.28
CA LEU A 15 26.53 26.32 -5.91
C LEU A 15 25.01 26.40 -5.69
N GLY A 16 24.36 27.42 -6.27
CA GLY A 16 22.89 27.55 -6.21
C GLY A 16 22.18 26.40 -6.91
N VAL A 17 22.64 25.99 -8.10
CA VAL A 17 22.07 24.84 -8.83
C VAL A 17 22.29 23.54 -8.06
N LEU A 18 23.45 23.34 -7.45
CA LEU A 18 23.73 22.20 -6.58
C LEU A 18 22.79 22.16 -5.37
N TYR A 19 22.59 23.30 -4.71
CA TYR A 19 21.69 23.41 -3.56
C TYR A 19 20.25 23.03 -3.94
N VAL A 20 19.72 23.65 -4.99
CA VAL A 20 18.36 23.37 -5.47
C VAL A 20 18.23 21.91 -5.92
N GLY A 21 19.23 21.38 -6.62
CA GLY A 21 19.25 19.98 -7.04
C GLY A 21 19.19 19.00 -5.87
N VAL A 22 19.94 19.27 -4.79
CA VAL A 22 19.90 18.45 -3.57
C VAL A 22 18.56 18.55 -2.87
N GLU A 23 17.96 19.74 -2.74
CA GLU A 23 16.63 19.90 -2.15
C GLU A 23 15.55 19.15 -2.94
N VAL A 24 15.57 19.22 -4.27
CA VAL A 24 14.62 18.47 -5.12
C VAL A 24 14.78 16.96 -4.93
N LEU A 25 16.02 16.48 -4.85
CA LEU A 25 16.32 15.06 -4.66
C LEU A 25 15.89 14.57 -3.27
N LEU A 26 16.07 15.41 -2.25
CA LEU A 26 15.58 15.15 -0.89
C LEU A 26 14.04 15.17 -0.82
N MET A 27 13.37 16.12 -1.48
CA MET A 27 11.90 16.14 -1.56
C MET A 27 11.35 14.90 -2.26
N TYR A 28 12.01 14.42 -3.32
CA TYR A 28 11.59 13.22 -4.03
C TYR A 28 11.71 11.98 -3.13
N ASN A 29 12.82 11.86 -2.39
CA ASN A 29 13.02 10.78 -1.41
C ASN A 29 12.09 10.87 -0.18
N HIS A 30 11.59 12.07 0.14
CA HIS A 30 10.72 12.29 1.30
C HIS A 30 9.23 12.11 1.02
N THR A 31 8.80 11.82 -0.21
CA THR A 31 7.42 11.38 -0.40
C THR A 31 7.23 10.09 0.40
N PRO A 32 6.38 10.07 1.45
CA PRO A 32 5.99 8.82 2.07
C PRO A 32 5.11 8.15 1.04
N THR A 33 5.75 7.34 0.20
CA THR A 33 5.08 6.56 -0.82
C THR A 33 3.99 5.79 -0.09
N VAL A 34 2.75 5.90 -0.56
CA VAL A 34 1.57 5.18 -0.04
C VAL A 34 1.89 3.69 0.20
N TYR A 35 2.84 3.16 -0.57
CA TYR A 35 3.50 1.87 -0.40
C TYR A 35 4.06 1.59 1.02
N SER A 36 4.78 2.54 1.62
CA SER A 36 5.34 2.39 2.98
C SER A 36 4.27 2.29 4.06
N THR A 37 3.18 3.05 3.92
CA THR A 37 2.04 3.02 4.85
C THR A 37 1.26 1.72 4.71
N ILE A 38 0.99 1.25 3.49
CA ILE A 38 0.33 -0.03 3.25
C ILE A 38 1.18 -1.18 3.79
N LYS A 39 2.50 -1.16 3.58
CA LYS A 39 3.41 -2.20 4.08
C LYS A 39 3.45 -2.26 5.60
N ARG A 40 3.52 -1.10 6.27
CA ARG A 40 3.42 -1.02 7.74
C ARG A 40 2.08 -1.52 8.27
N LEU A 41 0.98 -1.23 7.58
CA LEU A 41 -0.34 -1.74 7.96
C LEU A 41 -0.47 -3.24 7.70
N GLN A 42 0.18 -3.75 6.65
CA GLN A 42 0.24 -5.16 6.30
C GLN A 42 1.01 -5.98 7.34
N ASP A 43 2.09 -5.43 7.90
CA ASP A 43 2.88 -6.09 8.95
C ASP A 43 2.05 -6.39 10.22
N HIS A 44 0.95 -5.65 10.43
CA HIS A 44 0.00 -5.86 11.52
C HIS A 44 -1.30 -6.55 11.08
N ALA A 45 -1.45 -6.86 9.79
CA ALA A 45 -2.63 -7.52 9.26
C ALA A 45 -2.45 -9.05 9.35
N PRO A 46 -3.49 -9.79 9.76
CA PRO A 46 -3.39 -11.25 9.81
C PRO A 46 -3.18 -11.83 8.43
N VAL A 47 -2.37 -12.90 8.34
CA VAL A 47 -2.29 -13.69 7.11
C VAL A 47 -3.54 -14.56 7.02
N ILE A 48 -4.23 -14.50 5.89
CA ILE A 48 -5.39 -15.36 5.63
C ILE A 48 -5.19 -16.21 4.38
N GLU A 49 -5.78 -17.39 4.42
CA GLU A 49 -5.79 -18.36 3.35
C GLU A 49 -7.23 -18.78 3.07
N ALA A 50 -7.56 -18.95 1.79
CA ALA A 50 -8.83 -19.50 1.36
C ALA A 50 -8.70 -20.09 -0.03
N TYR A 51 -9.32 -21.25 -0.26
CA TYR A 51 -9.20 -22.02 -1.50
C TYR A 51 -7.75 -22.47 -1.79
N GLY A 52 -6.98 -22.80 -0.75
CA GLY A 52 -5.56 -23.17 -0.87
C GLY A 52 -4.62 -22.05 -1.33
N GLU A 53 -5.07 -20.79 -1.35
CA GLU A 53 -4.27 -19.62 -1.72
C GLU A 53 -4.21 -18.60 -0.58
N GLN A 54 -3.06 -17.94 -0.41
CA GLN A 54 -2.91 -16.80 0.49
C GLN A 54 -3.51 -15.55 -0.16
N TRP A 55 -4.36 -14.82 0.57
CA TRP A 55 -4.97 -13.60 0.04
C TRP A 55 -4.13 -12.37 0.38
N THR A 56 -4.14 -11.38 -0.52
CA THR A 56 -3.36 -10.15 -0.35
C THR A 56 -4.15 -9.12 0.44
N TYR A 57 -3.55 -8.64 1.54
CA TYR A 57 -4.05 -7.48 2.26
C TYR A 57 -4.01 -6.24 1.37
N LYS A 58 -5.10 -5.47 1.39
CA LYS A 58 -5.25 -4.30 0.52
C LYS A 58 -5.33 -3.01 1.32
N ASP A 59 -6.21 -2.95 2.32
CA ASP A 59 -6.43 -1.80 3.20
C ASP A 59 -7.39 -2.14 4.37
N ILE A 60 -7.67 -1.15 5.22
CA ILE A 60 -8.69 -1.22 6.27
C ILE A 60 -9.92 -0.45 5.81
N VAL A 61 -11.11 -1.04 5.99
CA VAL A 61 -12.40 -0.43 5.63
C VAL A 61 -13.32 -0.45 6.84
N ASP A 62 -14.03 0.66 7.05
CA ASP A 62 -15.07 0.77 8.07
C ASP A 62 -16.42 0.29 7.51
N LEU A 63 -16.92 -0.81 8.05
CA LEU A 63 -18.21 -1.40 7.69
C LEU A 63 -19.25 -1.00 8.73
N LYS A 64 -19.72 0.27 8.65
CA LYS A 64 -20.64 0.85 9.63
C LYS A 64 -22.03 0.21 9.66
N GLU A 65 -22.58 -0.16 8.50
CA GLU A 65 -24.01 -0.54 8.39
C GLU A 65 -24.24 -1.87 7.68
N THR A 66 -23.39 -2.24 6.73
CA THR A 66 -23.57 -3.47 5.97
C THR A 66 -22.99 -4.65 6.74
N LYS A 67 -23.83 -5.59 7.19
CA LYS A 67 -23.37 -6.81 7.85
C LYS A 67 -22.79 -7.76 6.81
N PRO A 68 -21.46 -8.02 6.80
CA PRO A 68 -20.90 -9.01 5.90
C PRO A 68 -21.30 -10.42 6.37
N THR A 69 -21.40 -11.36 5.44
CA THR A 69 -21.78 -12.74 5.70
C THR A 69 -20.55 -13.53 6.15
N LYS A 70 -20.71 -14.50 7.07
CA LYS A 70 -19.59 -15.36 7.49
C LYS A 70 -19.08 -16.17 6.29
N PHE A 71 -17.77 -16.15 6.08
CA PHE A 71 -17.11 -16.93 5.05
C PHE A 71 -16.67 -18.28 5.64
N THR A 72 -17.18 -19.39 5.09
CA THR A 72 -16.96 -20.74 5.65
C THR A 72 -15.84 -21.51 4.96
N GLN A 73 -15.34 -21.01 3.84
CA GLN A 73 -14.28 -21.63 3.02
C GLN A 73 -12.89 -21.09 3.40
N GLY A 74 -12.78 -20.41 4.54
CA GLY A 74 -11.52 -19.90 5.07
C GLY A 74 -10.66 -21.01 5.66
N GLU A 75 -9.35 -20.85 5.54
CA GLU A 75 -8.33 -21.76 6.04
C GLU A 75 -7.43 -21.05 7.07
N GLY A 76 -6.65 -21.84 7.81
CA GLY A 76 -5.72 -21.33 8.82
C GLY A 76 -6.37 -20.81 10.12
N ALA A 77 -5.59 -20.01 10.87
CA ALA A 77 -5.95 -19.56 12.22
C ALA A 77 -7.13 -18.58 12.27
N TYR A 78 -7.37 -17.86 11.18
CA TYR A 78 -8.38 -16.80 11.11
C TYR A 78 -9.68 -17.23 10.41
N LYS A 79 -9.83 -18.51 10.05
CA LYS A 79 -10.99 -19.04 9.30
C LYS A 79 -12.35 -18.64 9.86
N ASP A 80 -12.48 -18.57 11.18
CA ASP A 80 -13.74 -18.25 11.86
C ASP A 80 -14.06 -16.75 11.90
N GLN A 81 -13.08 -15.91 11.56
CA GLN A 81 -13.15 -14.45 11.60
C GLN A 81 -13.16 -13.84 10.18
N MET A 82 -13.40 -14.68 9.16
CA MET A 82 -13.50 -14.25 7.77
C MET A 82 -14.96 -13.97 7.41
N TYR A 83 -15.18 -12.85 6.74
CA TYR A 83 -16.48 -12.40 6.26
C TYR A 83 -16.40 -11.95 4.80
N PHE A 84 -17.51 -11.95 4.08
CA PHE A 84 -17.56 -11.51 2.69
C PHE A 84 -18.90 -10.85 2.38
N TYR A 85 -18.94 -10.02 1.34
CA TYR A 85 -20.22 -9.57 0.78
C TYR A 85 -20.72 -10.55 -0.27
N PRO A 86 -21.95 -11.06 -0.16
CA PRO A 86 -22.54 -11.94 -1.16
C PRO A 86 -22.83 -11.14 -2.44
N GLY A 87 -21.87 -11.13 -3.36
CA GLY A 87 -22.03 -10.58 -4.71
C GLY A 87 -22.08 -11.69 -5.76
N ARG A 88 -21.07 -12.57 -5.74
CA ARG A 88 -21.01 -13.77 -6.59
C ARG A 88 -20.99 -15.01 -5.69
N PRO A 89 -21.89 -16.00 -5.90
CA PRO A 89 -21.84 -17.25 -5.16
C PRO A 89 -20.50 -17.95 -5.39
N ASN A 90 -19.88 -18.46 -4.31
CA ASN A 90 -18.64 -19.26 -4.33
C ASN A 90 -17.35 -18.58 -4.83
N SER A 91 -17.35 -17.27 -5.09
CA SER A 91 -16.15 -16.53 -5.47
C SER A 91 -16.25 -15.07 -4.99
N PRO A 92 -16.02 -14.83 -3.68
CA PRO A 92 -16.05 -13.48 -3.15
C PRO A 92 -14.92 -12.65 -3.76
N ALA A 93 -15.23 -11.41 -4.17
CA ALA A 93 -14.20 -10.49 -4.65
C ALA A 93 -13.29 -9.99 -3.51
N ASN A 94 -13.84 -9.91 -2.29
CA ASN A 94 -13.14 -9.45 -1.10
C ASN A 94 -13.50 -10.32 0.10
N ILE A 95 -12.50 -10.60 0.93
CA ILE A 95 -12.67 -11.16 2.28
C ILE A 95 -12.32 -10.07 3.29
N PHE A 96 -13.10 -10.02 4.37
CA PHE A 96 -12.97 -9.06 5.46
C PHE A 96 -12.66 -9.79 6.76
N VAL A 97 -11.65 -9.32 7.48
CA VAL A 97 -11.30 -9.82 8.82
C VAL A 97 -11.45 -8.70 9.82
N LYS A 98 -12.12 -8.97 10.94
CA LYS A 98 -12.39 -7.93 11.94
C LYS A 98 -11.09 -7.43 12.57
N LYS A 99 -10.90 -6.11 12.62
CA LYS A 99 -9.79 -5.45 13.31
C LYS A 99 -10.24 -4.96 14.70
N GLN A 100 -11.07 -3.92 14.74
CA GLN A 100 -11.59 -3.34 15.97
C GLN A 100 -12.87 -2.54 15.67
N GLY A 101 -13.87 -2.64 16.55
CA GLY A 101 -15.14 -1.91 16.36
C GLY A 101 -15.82 -2.30 15.04
N THR A 102 -16.00 -1.32 14.16
CA THR A 102 -16.55 -1.45 12.80
C THR A 102 -15.47 -1.54 11.71
N GLU A 103 -14.18 -1.49 12.06
CA GLU A 103 -13.06 -1.61 11.11
C GLU A 103 -12.74 -3.07 10.78
N TYR A 104 -12.50 -3.32 9.49
CA TYR A 104 -12.12 -4.62 8.95
C TYR A 104 -10.91 -4.50 8.03
N TYR A 105 -9.97 -5.44 8.13
CA TYR A 105 -8.95 -5.66 7.12
C TYR A 105 -9.60 -6.24 5.87
N ARG A 106 -9.38 -5.60 4.72
CA ARG A 106 -9.86 -6.05 3.42
C ARG A 106 -8.75 -6.79 2.68
N TYR A 107 -9.11 -7.97 2.20
CA TYR A 107 -8.25 -8.83 1.39
C TYR A 107 -8.88 -9.06 0.04
N MET A 108 -8.04 -9.06 -0.99
CA MET A 108 -8.42 -9.44 -2.34
C MET A 108 -7.67 -10.70 -2.72
N ARG A 109 -8.33 -11.55 -3.50
CA ARG A 109 -7.65 -12.68 -4.12
C ARG A 109 -6.59 -12.11 -5.05
N THR A 110 -5.37 -12.61 -4.94
CA THR A 110 -4.25 -12.13 -5.76
C THR A 110 -4.48 -12.55 -7.20
N THR A 111 -5.08 -11.69 -8.01
CA THR A 111 -4.96 -11.82 -9.46
C THR A 111 -3.54 -11.39 -9.79
N ILE A 112 -2.61 -12.34 -9.88
CA ILE A 112 -1.25 -12.05 -10.35
C ILE A 112 -1.35 -11.62 -11.81
N MET A 113 -1.58 -10.33 -12.06
CA MET A 113 -1.11 -9.69 -13.27
C MET A 113 0.34 -9.34 -13.00
N PHE A 114 1.25 -10.16 -13.52
CA PHE A 114 2.66 -9.88 -13.60
C PHE A 114 2.87 -8.54 -14.32
N PHE A 115 2.93 -7.43 -13.61
CA PHE A 115 3.64 -6.25 -14.11
C PHE A 115 5.12 -6.49 -13.82
N HIS A 116 5.75 -7.33 -14.66
CA HIS A 116 7.19 -7.27 -14.81
C HIS A 116 7.51 -5.85 -15.30
N GLY A 117 8.25 -5.11 -14.46
CA GLY A 117 8.84 -3.85 -14.84
C GLY A 117 9.63 -4.05 -16.13
N VAL A 118 9.29 -3.28 -17.16
CA VAL A 118 10.17 -3.07 -18.30
C VAL A 118 11.27 -2.13 -17.81
N GLY A 119 12.36 -2.74 -17.34
CA GLY A 119 13.67 -2.10 -17.28
C GLY A 119 14.36 -2.17 -18.63
#